data_AF-A0A1F5BX13-F1
#
_entry.id   AF-A0A1F5BX13-F1
#
_cell.length_a   1.000
_cell.length_b   1.000
_cell.length_c   1.000
_cell.angle_alpha   90.00
_cell.angle_beta   90.00
_cell.angle_gamma   90.00
#
_symmetry.space_group_name_H-M   'P 1'
#
loop_
_entity.id
_entity.type
_entity.pdbx_description
1 polymer ?
#
loop_
_entity_poly.entity_id
_entity_poly.type
_entity_poly.pdbx_seq_one_letter_code
_entity_poly.pdbx_strand_id
1 'polypeptide(L)'
;MTKTTTLVLTFAAAIVISAVIAFILLGGESILAPAIEKSSKNSQAPIRSSRLIISPKEYDFGKIKQSGGVVSTSFRVFNNGAEDVIIEGVATSCSCTTAGIDPEGKLALNESGKKTIKPSETAELKVMFDPNYHYESDGRFFRTTTIKSNAQGEDPEVKIWVEVEYDLGKDKLKFPPKE
;
A
#
# COMPACT_ATOMS: atom_id res chain seq x y z
N MET A 1 -78.33 47.80 10.93
CA MET A 1 -77.65 48.96 10.31
C MET A 1 -76.36 48.44 9.68
N THR A 2 -76.23 48.35 8.35
CA THR A 2 -75.93 49.42 7.37
C THR A 2 -74.54 50.03 7.57
N LYS A 3 -73.62 50.09 6.58
CA LYS A 3 -73.64 49.80 5.12
C LYS A 3 -72.20 49.38 4.69
N THR A 4 -71.99 48.46 3.74
CA THR A 4 -71.68 48.67 2.28
C THR A 4 -70.62 49.77 2.00
N THR A 5 -69.78 49.75 0.94
CA THR A 5 -69.79 49.15 -0.42
C THR A 5 -68.30 49.12 -0.93
N THR A 6 -67.78 48.63 -2.08
CA THR A 6 -68.21 48.19 -3.44
C THR A 6 -67.06 47.37 -4.11
N LEU A 7 -67.20 47.03 -5.42
CA LEU A 7 -66.14 46.78 -6.44
C LEU A 7 -65.46 45.39 -6.49
N VAL A 8 -65.36 44.70 -7.64
CA VAL A 8 -66.04 44.91 -8.95
C VAL A 8 -66.27 43.58 -9.69
N LEU A 9 -67.18 43.59 -10.66
CA LEU A 9 -67.59 42.45 -11.48
C LEU A 9 -67.09 42.61 -12.93
N THR A 10 -66.23 41.71 -13.44
CA THR A 10 -65.98 41.54 -14.89
C THR A 10 -65.62 40.10 -15.23
N PHE A 11 -66.12 39.63 -16.38
CA PHE A 11 -65.93 38.26 -16.89
C PHE A 11 -64.69 38.17 -17.79
N ALA A 12 -63.67 37.38 -17.44
CA ALA A 12 -62.47 37.23 -18.28
C ALA A 12 -61.69 35.89 -18.15
N ALA A 13 -62.30 34.80 -17.66
CA ALA A 13 -61.57 33.51 -17.47
C ALA A 13 -62.35 32.23 -17.83
N ALA A 14 -63.64 32.31 -18.16
CA ALA A 14 -64.55 31.15 -18.24
C ALA A 14 -64.40 30.26 -19.50
N ILE A 15 -63.34 30.41 -20.29
CA ILE A 15 -63.19 29.75 -21.61
C ILE A 15 -61.88 28.95 -21.75
N VAL A 16 -60.82 29.25 -20.98
CA VAL A 16 -59.50 28.60 -21.16
C VAL A 16 -59.32 27.35 -20.30
N ILE A 17 -59.89 27.32 -19.08
CA ILE A 17 -59.60 26.26 -18.09
C ILE A 17 -60.33 24.94 -18.40
N SER A 18 -61.49 24.97 -19.07
CA SER A 18 -62.22 23.75 -19.47
C SER A 18 -61.49 22.92 -20.53
N ALA A 19 -60.67 23.54 -21.38
CA ALA A 19 -59.89 22.84 -22.40
C ALA A 19 -58.75 21.98 -21.83
N VAL A 20 -58.20 22.36 -20.67
CA VAL A 20 -57.10 21.62 -20.02
C VAL A 20 -57.57 20.28 -19.47
N ILE A 21 -58.79 20.22 -18.93
CA ILE A 21 -59.37 18.98 -18.35
C ILE A 21 -59.70 17.97 -19.46
N ALA A 22 -60.07 18.44 -20.66
CA ALA A 22 -60.31 17.56 -21.81
C ALA A 22 -59.03 16.86 -22.32
N PHE A 23 -57.86 17.48 -22.17
CA PHE A 23 -56.59 16.90 -22.61
C PHE A 23 -56.17 15.65 -21.81
N ILE A 24 -56.71 15.45 -20.61
CA ILE A 24 -56.49 14.25 -19.79
C ILE A 24 -57.18 13.01 -20.39
N LEU A 25 -58.19 13.19 -21.26
CA LEU A 25 -58.97 12.11 -21.86
C LEU A 25 -58.49 11.70 -23.27
N LEU A 26 -57.42 12.31 -23.80
CA LEU A 26 -56.81 11.92 -25.09
C LEU A 26 -55.28 11.79 -25.00
N GLY A 27 -54.80 10.64 -24.53
CA GLY A 27 -53.51 10.09 -24.98
C GLY A 27 -52.22 10.62 -24.35
N GLY A 28 -52.25 11.16 -23.12
CA GLY A 28 -51.03 11.51 -22.37
C GLY A 28 -50.21 10.28 -21.96
N GLU A 29 -48.96 10.22 -22.42
CA GLU A 29 -48.06 9.05 -22.45
C GLU A 29 -48.02 8.16 -21.18
N SER A 30 -48.02 6.84 -21.40
CA SER A 30 -47.76 5.82 -20.39
C SER A 30 -46.38 6.01 -19.76
N ILE A 31 -46.33 6.12 -18.42
CA ILE A 31 -45.08 6.29 -17.67
C ILE A 31 -44.13 5.12 -17.97
N LEU A 32 -43.03 5.43 -18.67
CA LEU A 32 -41.90 4.52 -18.83
C LEU A 32 -41.29 4.26 -17.46
N ALA A 33 -41.49 3.05 -16.92
CA ALA A 33 -40.79 2.61 -15.73
C ALA A 33 -39.27 2.68 -15.98
N PRO A 34 -38.46 3.22 -15.06
CA PRO A 34 -37.02 3.22 -15.21
C PRO A 34 -36.55 1.76 -15.32
N ALA A 35 -35.74 1.48 -16.33
CA ALA A 35 -35.26 0.13 -16.58
C ALA A 35 -34.52 -0.41 -15.35
N ILE A 36 -34.73 -1.68 -15.01
CA ILE A 36 -33.86 -2.39 -14.09
C ILE A 36 -32.49 -2.44 -14.77
N GLU A 37 -31.57 -1.57 -14.35
CA GLU A 37 -30.20 -1.61 -14.84
C GLU A 37 -29.62 -3.00 -14.58
N LYS A 38 -28.89 -3.50 -15.57
CA LYS A 38 -28.32 -4.84 -15.54
C LYS A 38 -27.45 -4.95 -14.29
N SER A 39 -27.80 -5.92 -13.42
CA SER A 39 -26.99 -6.28 -12.25
C SER A 39 -25.52 -6.25 -12.62
N SER A 40 -24.77 -5.32 -12.03
CA SER A 40 -23.35 -5.19 -12.29
C SER A 40 -22.67 -6.45 -11.80
N LYS A 41 -22.41 -7.38 -12.73
CA LYS A 41 -21.26 -8.25 -12.59
C LYS A 41 -20.07 -7.31 -12.58
N ASN A 42 -19.58 -7.00 -11.39
CA ASN A 42 -18.22 -6.54 -11.19
C ASN A 42 -17.28 -7.70 -11.57
N SER A 43 -17.21 -7.95 -12.89
CA SER A 43 -16.11 -8.65 -13.54
C SER A 43 -14.91 -7.73 -13.44
N GLN A 44 -14.42 -7.55 -12.22
CA GLN A 44 -13.14 -6.96 -11.93
C GLN A 44 -12.14 -7.79 -12.73
N ALA A 45 -11.66 -7.23 -13.85
CA ALA A 45 -10.65 -7.90 -14.66
C ALA A 45 -9.51 -8.28 -13.71
N PRO A 46 -9.00 -9.53 -13.77
CA PRO A 46 -8.01 -10.00 -12.81
C PRO A 46 -6.86 -9.00 -12.81
N ILE A 47 -6.63 -8.35 -11.65
CA ILE A 47 -5.82 -7.13 -11.59
C ILE A 47 -4.37 -7.53 -11.84
N ARG A 48 -4.00 -7.49 -13.12
CA ARG A 48 -2.64 -7.67 -13.63
C ARG A 48 -1.81 -6.56 -13.01
N SER A 49 -1.09 -7.00 -11.98
CA SER A 49 -0.28 -6.19 -11.10
C SER A 49 0.78 -7.10 -10.51
N SER A 50 2.02 -6.74 -10.74
CA SER A 50 3.14 -7.08 -9.87
C SER A 50 2.82 -6.54 -8.46
N ARG A 51 2.89 -7.37 -7.42
CA ARG A 51 2.55 -6.94 -6.06
C ARG A 51 3.30 -7.75 -5.03
N LEU A 52 4.09 -7.07 -4.20
CA LEU A 52 5.03 -7.70 -3.29
C LEU A 52 4.64 -7.41 -1.84
N ILE A 53 4.54 -8.45 -1.01
CA ILE A 53 4.31 -8.31 0.43
C ILE A 53 5.44 -8.96 1.22
N ILE A 54 5.68 -8.46 2.43
CA ILE A 54 6.70 -8.95 3.35
C ILE A 54 6.11 -9.18 4.74
N SER A 55 6.48 -10.29 5.38
CA SER A 55 5.96 -10.70 6.68
C SER A 55 7.01 -11.51 7.47
N PRO A 56 7.27 -11.19 8.76
CA PRO A 56 6.81 -9.99 9.48
C PRO A 56 7.40 -8.69 8.89
N LYS A 57 6.97 -7.53 9.38
CA LYS A 57 7.58 -6.23 9.03
C LYS A 57 8.74 -5.83 9.94
N GLU A 58 8.84 -6.39 11.13
CA GLU A 58 9.85 -6.02 12.11
C GLU A 58 10.41 -7.28 12.80
N TYR A 59 11.68 -7.23 13.19
CA TYR A 59 12.37 -8.21 14.02
C TYR A 59 13.16 -7.48 15.11
N ASP A 60 13.36 -8.09 16.26
CA ASP A 60 14.14 -7.52 17.36
C ASP A 60 15.25 -8.48 17.78
N PHE A 61 16.50 -8.05 17.69
CA PHE A 61 17.65 -8.77 18.22
C PHE A 61 17.80 -8.60 19.74
N GLY A 62 17.06 -7.66 20.34
CA GLY A 62 17.21 -7.27 21.73
C GLY A 62 18.59 -6.65 21.98
N LYS A 63 19.14 -6.92 23.17
CA LYS A 63 20.49 -6.46 23.53
C LYS A 63 21.54 -7.47 23.04
N ILE A 64 22.44 -7.04 22.17
CA ILE A 64 23.54 -7.84 21.64
C ILE A 64 24.89 -7.30 22.12
N LYS A 65 25.88 -8.18 22.27
CA LYS A 65 27.27 -7.80 22.57
C LYS A 65 28.05 -7.53 21.30
N GLN A 66 28.90 -6.50 21.32
CA GLN A 66 29.89 -6.22 20.27
C GLN A 66 30.80 -7.45 20.02
N SER A 67 31.20 -8.15 21.09
CA SER A 67 31.94 -9.42 21.04
C SER A 67 31.19 -10.58 20.37
N GLY A 68 29.86 -10.51 20.24
CA GLY A 68 29.03 -11.51 19.56
C GLY A 68 29.13 -11.48 18.03
N GLY A 69 29.70 -10.42 17.45
CA GLY A 69 29.87 -10.29 16.01
C GLY A 69 28.57 -10.00 15.25
N VAL A 70 28.54 -10.36 13.96
CA VAL A 70 27.42 -10.04 13.04
C VAL A 70 26.20 -10.90 13.35
N VAL A 71 25.06 -10.26 13.59
CA VAL A 71 23.76 -10.93 13.77
C VAL A 71 22.95 -10.91 12.47
N SER A 72 22.05 -11.89 12.28
CA SER A 72 21.22 -11.96 11.06
C SER A 72 19.81 -12.48 11.33
N THR A 73 18.85 -11.98 10.57
CA THR A 73 17.45 -12.44 10.56
C THR A 73 16.92 -12.48 9.12
N SER A 74 15.79 -13.14 8.92
CA SER A 74 15.22 -13.41 7.59
C SER A 74 13.71 -13.17 7.58
N PHE A 75 13.24 -12.48 6.54
CA PHE A 75 11.84 -12.11 6.34
C PHE A 75 11.26 -12.81 5.12
N ARG A 76 10.03 -13.33 5.22
CA ARG A 76 9.34 -13.98 4.10
C ARG A 76 8.74 -12.93 3.18
N VAL A 77 9.20 -12.92 1.94
CA VAL A 77 8.68 -12.12 0.83
C VAL A 77 7.74 -13.00 -0.01
N PHE A 78 6.65 -12.46 -0.52
CA PHE A 78 5.68 -13.19 -1.35
C PHE A 78 5.09 -12.28 -2.42
N ASN A 79 5.02 -12.77 -3.67
CA ASN A 79 4.31 -12.09 -4.74
C ASN A 79 2.82 -12.49 -4.69
N ASN A 80 1.98 -11.59 -4.15
CA ASN A 80 0.51 -11.75 -4.14
C ASN A 80 -0.17 -11.08 -5.36
N GLY A 81 0.63 -10.70 -6.36
CA GLY A 81 0.19 -10.20 -7.64
C GLY A 81 -0.17 -11.30 -8.64
N ALA A 82 -0.54 -10.87 -9.84
CA ALA A 82 -0.85 -11.72 -10.99
C ALA A 82 0.21 -11.64 -12.10
N GLU A 83 1.30 -10.91 -11.87
CA GLU A 83 2.43 -10.72 -12.78
C GLU A 83 3.76 -10.88 -12.03
N ASP A 84 4.83 -11.17 -12.77
CA ASP A 84 6.18 -11.36 -12.24
C ASP A 84 6.72 -10.07 -11.58
N VAL A 85 7.26 -10.22 -10.35
CA VAL A 85 7.95 -9.14 -9.65
C VAL A 85 9.45 -9.27 -9.91
N ILE A 86 10.00 -8.33 -10.67
CA ILE A 86 11.42 -8.19 -10.98
C ILE A 86 12.07 -7.35 -9.89
N ILE A 87 13.09 -7.89 -9.22
CA ILE A 87 13.86 -7.18 -8.20
C ILE A 87 14.93 -6.32 -8.85
N GLU A 88 15.00 -5.06 -8.44
CA GLU A 88 16.01 -4.10 -8.91
C GLU A 88 17.17 -3.96 -7.91
N GLY A 89 16.89 -4.11 -6.62
CA GLY A 89 17.90 -4.08 -5.57
C GLY A 89 17.31 -4.16 -4.18
N VAL A 90 18.18 -4.13 -3.17
CA VAL A 90 17.83 -4.01 -1.76
C VAL A 90 18.63 -2.84 -1.20
N ALA A 91 17.95 -1.86 -0.62
CA ALA A 91 18.56 -0.70 0.02
C ALA A 91 18.55 -0.88 1.55
N THR A 92 19.57 -0.37 2.24
CA THR A 92 19.62 -0.35 3.70
C THR A 92 19.84 1.08 4.20
N SER A 93 19.31 1.39 5.38
CA SER A 93 19.42 2.71 6.02
C SER A 93 20.82 3.06 6.56
N CYS A 94 21.79 2.15 6.47
CA CYS A 94 23.11 2.25 7.07
C CYS A 94 24.07 1.20 6.50
N SER A 95 25.33 1.55 6.24
CA SER A 95 26.38 0.60 5.83
C SER A 95 26.71 -0.47 6.90
N CYS A 96 26.33 -0.22 8.15
CA CYS A 96 26.32 -1.21 9.24
C CYS A 96 25.29 -2.34 9.05
N THR A 97 24.35 -2.18 8.12
CA THR A 97 23.33 -3.17 7.76
C THR A 97 23.53 -3.61 6.31
N THR A 98 23.71 -4.91 6.10
CA THR A 98 23.77 -5.55 4.78
C THR A 98 22.52 -6.40 4.59
N ALA A 99 21.94 -6.40 3.39
CA ALA A 99 20.77 -7.23 3.10
C ALA A 99 20.76 -7.73 1.66
N GLY A 100 20.10 -8.86 1.43
CA GLY A 100 19.97 -9.47 0.10
C GLY A 100 18.76 -10.40 0.03
N ILE A 101 18.09 -10.40 -1.13
CA ILE A 101 16.96 -11.29 -1.39
C ILE A 101 17.44 -12.59 -2.05
N ASP A 102 16.82 -13.70 -1.63
CA ASP A 102 17.12 -15.05 -2.07
C ASP A 102 18.63 -15.40 -1.90
N PRO A 103 19.13 -15.51 -0.66
CA PRO A 103 20.55 -15.80 -0.41
C PRO A 103 21.00 -17.17 -0.92
N GLU A 104 20.06 -18.08 -1.20
CA GLU A 104 20.33 -19.44 -1.68
C GLU A 104 20.23 -19.60 -3.21
N GLY A 105 19.88 -18.54 -3.95
CA GLY A 105 19.89 -18.55 -5.42
C GLY A 105 18.77 -19.39 -6.07
N LYS A 106 17.61 -19.50 -5.42
CA LYS A 106 16.46 -20.29 -5.86
C LYS A 106 15.57 -19.58 -6.88
N LEU A 107 15.59 -18.24 -6.92
CA LEU A 107 14.72 -17.47 -7.81
C LEU A 107 15.17 -17.57 -9.27
N ALA A 108 14.20 -17.58 -10.18
CA ALA A 108 14.48 -17.45 -11.60
C ALA A 108 15.12 -16.09 -11.93
N LEU A 109 16.09 -16.10 -12.85
CA LEU A 109 16.61 -14.87 -13.44
C LEU A 109 15.86 -14.57 -14.75
N ASN A 110 15.60 -13.30 -15.02
CA ASN A 110 15.12 -12.87 -16.32
C ASN A 110 16.28 -12.73 -17.33
N GLU A 111 15.96 -12.38 -18.58
CA GLU A 111 16.93 -12.17 -19.67
C GLU A 111 18.02 -11.11 -19.38
N SER A 112 17.78 -10.20 -18.44
CA SER A 112 18.75 -9.20 -17.96
C SER A 112 19.50 -9.64 -16.68
N GLY A 113 19.37 -10.90 -16.27
CA GLY A 113 19.99 -11.44 -15.05
C GLY A 113 19.35 -10.96 -13.74
N LYS A 114 18.23 -10.22 -13.76
CA LYS A 114 17.54 -9.77 -12.55
C LYS A 114 16.73 -10.91 -11.93
N LYS A 115 16.79 -11.05 -10.60
CA LYS A 115 15.96 -11.99 -9.84
C LYS A 115 14.48 -11.68 -10.01
N THR A 116 13.68 -12.71 -10.23
CA THR A 116 12.25 -12.61 -10.52
C THR A 116 11.47 -13.51 -9.56
N ILE A 117 10.44 -12.96 -8.91
CA ILE A 117 9.50 -13.68 -8.04
C ILE A 117 8.18 -13.79 -8.79
N LYS A 118 7.80 -15.01 -9.18
CA LYS A 118 6.60 -15.30 -9.96
C LYS A 118 5.32 -15.17 -9.12
N PRO A 119 4.12 -15.03 -9.73
CA PRO A 119 2.86 -15.06 -9.00
C PRO A 119 2.74 -16.25 -8.05
N SER A 120 2.40 -15.99 -6.79
CA SER A 120 2.38 -16.97 -5.69
C SER A 120 3.72 -17.61 -5.29
N GLU A 121 4.86 -17.12 -5.79
CA GLU A 121 6.19 -17.53 -5.33
C GLU A 121 6.63 -16.77 -4.07
N THR A 122 7.50 -17.41 -3.28
CA THR A 122 8.10 -16.84 -2.06
C THR A 122 9.61 -16.68 -2.21
N ALA A 123 10.14 -15.58 -1.67
CA ALA A 123 11.57 -15.38 -1.49
C ALA A 123 11.90 -15.09 -0.02
N GLU A 124 13.17 -15.18 0.34
CA GLU A 124 13.69 -14.80 1.65
C GLU A 124 14.49 -13.51 1.53
N LEU A 125 14.13 -12.46 2.26
CA LEU A 125 15.00 -11.30 2.47
C LEU A 125 15.84 -11.55 3.71
N LYS A 126 17.14 -11.79 3.55
CA LYS A 126 18.08 -11.91 4.67
C LYS A 126 18.68 -10.54 4.98
N VAL A 127 18.66 -10.16 6.25
CA VAL A 127 19.20 -8.90 6.78
C VAL A 127 20.26 -9.22 7.84
N MET A 128 21.39 -8.54 7.78
CA MET A 128 22.56 -8.74 8.64
C MET A 128 23.01 -7.40 9.21
N PHE A 129 23.30 -7.36 10.51
CA PHE A 129 23.76 -6.17 11.23
C PHE A 129 25.12 -6.42 11.88
N ASP A 130 26.05 -5.50 11.66
CA ASP A 130 27.42 -5.55 12.19
C ASP A 130 27.61 -4.53 13.32
N PRO A 131 27.55 -4.94 14.60
CA PRO A 131 27.77 -4.06 15.75
C PRO A 131 29.20 -3.51 15.85
N ASN A 132 30.14 -4.02 15.04
CA ASN A 132 31.52 -3.53 15.00
C ASN A 132 31.76 -2.51 13.87
N TYR A 133 30.74 -2.12 13.09
CA TYR A 133 30.94 -1.21 11.96
C TYR A 133 31.27 0.22 12.39
N HIS A 134 30.33 0.91 13.04
CA HIS A 134 30.54 2.23 13.64
C HIS A 134 29.75 2.35 14.95
N TYR A 135 29.97 3.43 15.68
CA TYR A 135 29.20 3.72 16.89
C TYR A 135 27.75 4.09 16.54
N GLU A 136 26.80 3.48 17.24
CA GLU A 136 25.36 3.71 17.17
C GLU A 136 24.86 4.29 18.49
N SER A 137 23.73 4.99 18.51
CA SER A 137 23.19 5.60 19.73
C SER A 137 23.05 4.59 20.88
N ASP A 138 23.55 4.94 22.07
CA ASP A 138 23.35 4.15 23.30
C ASP A 138 21.84 3.88 23.53
N GLY A 139 21.49 2.64 23.89
CA GLY A 139 20.10 2.18 24.02
C GLY A 139 19.54 1.49 22.76
N ARG A 140 18.22 1.28 22.71
CA ARG A 140 17.53 0.55 21.63
C ARG A 140 17.16 1.46 20.45
N PHE A 141 17.68 1.15 19.27
CA PHE A 141 17.41 1.82 18.00
C PHE A 141 16.93 0.81 16.93
N PHE A 142 16.69 1.29 15.70
CA PHE A 142 16.37 0.43 14.57
C PHE A 142 17.11 0.82 13.30
N ARG A 143 17.30 -0.15 12.40
CA ARG A 143 17.73 0.05 11.02
C ARG A 143 16.69 -0.54 10.07
N THR A 144 16.42 0.16 8.97
CA THR A 144 15.48 -0.30 7.94
C THR A 144 16.19 -0.90 6.72
N THR A 145 15.46 -1.75 6.01
CA THR A 145 15.84 -2.38 4.73
C THR A 145 14.64 -2.38 3.80
N THR A 146 14.82 -1.93 2.55
CA THR A 146 13.76 -1.73 1.56
C THR A 146 14.04 -2.52 0.29
N ILE A 147 13.08 -3.31 -0.20
CA ILE A 147 13.20 -4.02 -1.49
C ILE A 147 12.72 -3.10 -2.62
N LYS A 148 13.58 -2.84 -3.62
CA LYS A 148 13.22 -2.09 -4.84
C LYS A 148 12.84 -3.04 -5.97
N SER A 149 11.69 -2.81 -6.61
CA SER A 149 11.13 -3.72 -7.62
C SER A 149 10.14 -3.01 -8.56
N ASN A 150 9.71 -3.71 -9.61
CA ASN A 150 8.60 -3.27 -10.48
C ASN A 150 7.19 -3.45 -9.83
N ALA A 151 7.08 -3.71 -8.52
CA ALA A 151 5.80 -3.95 -7.86
C ALA A 151 4.95 -2.68 -7.74
N GLN A 152 3.62 -2.81 -7.88
CA GLN A 152 2.68 -1.72 -7.68
C GLN A 152 2.40 -1.49 -6.19
N GLY A 153 2.64 -0.26 -5.72
CA GLY A 153 2.39 0.18 -4.35
C GLY A 153 3.59 0.88 -3.74
N GLU A 154 3.70 0.82 -2.41
CA GLU A 154 4.92 1.19 -1.68
C GLU A 154 5.92 0.03 -1.71
N ASP A 155 7.22 0.35 -1.83
CA ASP A 155 8.28 -0.65 -1.71
C ASP A 155 8.24 -1.34 -0.33
N PRO A 156 8.30 -2.69 -0.25
CA PRO A 156 8.31 -3.38 1.03
C PRO A 156 9.56 -3.05 1.88
N GLU A 157 9.32 -2.36 3.01
CA GLU A 157 10.31 -2.11 4.06
C GLU A 157 10.13 -3.08 5.25
N VAL A 158 11.27 -3.48 5.82
CA VAL A 158 11.37 -4.13 7.14
C VAL A 158 12.28 -3.35 8.07
N LYS A 159 12.06 -3.49 9.39
CA LYS A 159 12.95 -2.98 10.44
C LYS A 159 13.63 -4.09 11.22
N ILE A 160 14.87 -3.87 11.60
CA ILE A 160 15.55 -4.61 12.66
C ILE A 160 15.77 -3.68 13.85
N TRP A 161 15.27 -4.07 15.02
CA TRP A 161 15.55 -3.42 16.30
C TRP A 161 16.75 -4.06 16.99
N VAL A 162 17.53 -3.26 17.69
CA VAL A 162 18.75 -3.70 18.40
C VAL A 162 19.15 -2.69 19.48
N GLU A 163 19.78 -3.17 20.55
CA GLU A 163 20.59 -2.40 21.50
C GLU A 163 22.00 -3.02 21.53
N VAL A 164 23.05 -2.19 21.48
CA VAL A 164 24.44 -2.68 21.40
C VAL A 164 25.19 -2.45 22.71
N GLU A 165 25.64 -3.54 23.33
CA GLU A 165 26.60 -3.53 24.42
C GLU A 165 28.03 -3.52 23.85
N TYR A 166 28.67 -2.34 23.87
CA TYR A 166 30.04 -2.14 23.38
C TYR A 166 31.10 -2.71 24.33
N ASP A 167 31.04 -4.03 24.56
CA ASP A 167 31.86 -4.75 25.55
C ASP A 167 33.34 -4.94 25.16
N LEU A 168 33.73 -4.59 23.93
CA LEU A 168 35.13 -4.52 23.51
C LEU A 168 35.69 -3.07 23.49
N GLY A 169 34.83 -2.07 23.62
CA GLY A 169 35.19 -0.64 23.53
C GLY A 169 34.83 0.00 22.19
N LYS A 170 34.45 1.28 22.24
CA LYS A 170 34.07 2.10 21.06
C LYS A 170 35.28 2.39 20.14
N ASP A 171 36.50 2.19 20.64
CA ASP A 171 37.77 2.27 19.90
C ASP A 171 38.10 1.01 19.07
N LYS A 172 37.39 -0.11 19.30
CA LYS A 172 37.53 -1.37 18.54
C LYS A 172 36.61 -1.47 17.32
N LEU A 173 35.89 -0.41 16.99
CA LEU A 173 35.00 -0.32 15.84
C LEU A 173 35.79 -0.07 14.55
N LYS A 174 35.27 -0.51 13.40
CA LYS A 174 35.92 -0.29 12.08
C LYS A 174 36.00 1.20 11.74
N PHE A 175 34.99 1.96 12.15
CA PHE A 175 34.95 3.41 12.12
C PHE A 175 34.62 3.92 13.54
N PRO A 176 35.64 4.12 14.40
CA PRO A 176 35.42 4.63 15.76
C PRO A 176 34.96 6.09 15.71
N PRO A 177 34.23 6.58 16.74
CA PRO A 177 33.92 7.99 16.87
C PRO A 177 35.22 8.80 17.01
N LYS A 178 35.20 10.06 16.55
CA LYS A 178 36.27 11.01 16.85
C LYS A 178 36.05 11.60 18.24
N GLU A 179 37.16 11.84 18.95
CA GLU A 179 37.22 12.65 20.17
C GLU A 179 36.98 14.14 19.87
#